data_AF-A0AAE9J566-F1
#
_entry.id   AF-A0AAE9J566-F1
#
_cell.length_a   1.000
_cell.length_b   1.000
_cell.length_c   1.000
_cell.angle_alpha   90.00
_cell.angle_beta   90.00
_cell.angle_gamma   90.00
#
_symmetry.space_group_name_H-M   'P 1'
#
loop_
_entity.id
_entity.type
_entity.pdbx_description
1 polymer ?
#
loop_
_entity_poly.entity_id
_entity_poly.type
_entity_poly.pdbx_seq_one_letter_code
_entity_poly.pdbx_strand_id
1 'polypeptide(L)'
;MKWVTVETICLLFSVLIGFVLNVLAVFLPYWIVETNYTCTDIQCGDYSIPLCTPFHIATSVMMLTAFVLYVFLVGFLVFALISCLVQKYKLCKTGYLLVGILSAIVAILQISSFIAMQIGMKMYIASRYYQQPQLGGCVYLTLSSGILCLISVLLAIILSKTKLA
;
A
#
# COMPACT_ATOMS: atom_id res chain seq x y z
N MET A 1 -8.66 -33.79 -1.23
CA MET A 1 -8.10 -32.63 -1.95
C MET A 1 -7.91 -31.48 -0.95
N LYS A 2 -6.68 -31.00 -0.75
CA LYS A 2 -6.39 -29.87 0.15
C LYS A 2 -6.61 -28.56 -0.61
N TRP A 3 -7.84 -28.04 -0.57
CA TRP A 3 -8.25 -26.78 -1.19
C TRP A 3 -7.58 -25.55 -0.58
N VAL A 4 -7.11 -25.69 0.66
CA VAL A 4 -6.35 -24.68 1.38
C VAL A 4 -4.87 -25.07 1.29
N THR A 5 -4.15 -24.39 0.40
CA THR A 5 -2.69 -24.47 0.36
C THR A 5 -2.09 -23.34 1.19
N VAL A 6 -0.86 -23.53 1.67
CA VAL A 6 -0.14 -22.52 2.47
C VAL A 6 -0.04 -21.21 1.70
N GLU A 7 0.17 -21.27 0.39
CA GLU A 7 0.26 -20.10 -0.49
C GLU A 7 -1.03 -19.30 -0.54
N THR A 8 -2.19 -19.97 -0.50
CA THR A 8 -3.50 -19.29 -0.50
C THR A 8 -3.73 -18.54 0.80
N ILE A 9 -3.33 -19.14 1.93
CA ILE A 9 -3.37 -18.50 3.25
C ILE A 9 -2.42 -17.29 3.27
N CYS A 10 -1.18 -17.47 2.82
CA CYS A 10 -0.20 -16.39 2.75
C CYS A 10 -0.66 -15.24 1.87
N LEU A 11 -1.29 -15.53 0.72
CA LEU A 11 -1.87 -14.49 -0.16
C LEU A 11 -2.95 -13.71 0.57
N LEU A 12 -3.87 -14.40 1.24
CA LEU A 12 -4.96 -13.76 1.99
C LEU A 12 -4.43 -12.86 3.11
N PHE A 13 -3.50 -13.35 3.93
CA PHE A 13 -2.90 -12.53 4.99
C PHE A 13 -2.10 -11.36 4.43
N SER A 14 -1.33 -11.56 3.36
CA SER A 14 -0.53 -10.49 2.74
C SER A 14 -1.41 -9.35 2.22
N VAL A 15 -2.52 -9.69 1.55
CA VAL A 15 -3.52 -8.73 1.09
C VAL A 15 -4.23 -8.03 2.24
N LEU A 16 -4.68 -8.77 3.26
CA LEU A 16 -5.41 -8.15 4.39
C LEU A 16 -4.51 -7.24 5.23
N ILE A 17 -3.29 -7.67 5.55
CA ILE A 17 -2.34 -6.85 6.31
C ILE A 17 -1.96 -5.62 5.48
N GLY A 18 -1.64 -5.79 4.19
CA GLY A 18 -1.34 -4.67 3.31
C GLY A 18 -2.50 -3.68 3.20
N PHE A 19 -3.75 -4.15 3.16
CA PHE A 19 -4.94 -3.28 3.18
C PHE A 19 -4.98 -2.43 4.45
N VAL A 20 -4.83 -3.05 5.62
CA VAL A 20 -4.84 -2.35 6.92
C VAL A 20 -3.72 -1.32 6.99
N LEU A 21 -2.51 -1.67 6.56
CA LEU A 21 -1.37 -0.75 6.53
C LEU A 21 -1.61 0.44 5.59
N ASN A 22 -2.23 0.20 4.42
CA ASN A 22 -2.58 1.26 3.49
C ASN A 22 -3.66 2.19 4.04
N VAL A 23 -4.69 1.64 4.70
CA VAL A 23 -5.73 2.43 5.39
C VAL A 23 -5.09 3.32 6.44
N LEU A 24 -4.24 2.75 7.31
CA LEU A 24 -3.51 3.51 8.32
C LEU A 24 -2.65 4.61 7.66
N ALA A 25 -1.91 4.30 6.60
CA ALA A 25 -1.08 5.28 5.92
C ALA A 25 -1.89 6.43 5.29
N VAL A 26 -3.08 6.16 4.74
CA VAL A 26 -3.95 7.18 4.12
C VAL A 26 -4.55 8.12 5.17
N PHE A 27 -5.02 7.59 6.30
CA PHE A 27 -5.79 8.37 7.27
C PHE A 27 -4.96 8.93 8.44
N LEU A 28 -3.75 8.44 8.68
CA LEU A 28 -2.89 9.05 9.70
C LEU A 28 -2.25 10.35 9.16
N PRO A 29 -2.29 11.46 9.91
CA PRO A 29 -1.75 12.75 9.48
C PRO A 29 -0.22 12.87 9.59
N TYR A 30 0.50 11.81 9.98
CA TYR A 30 1.94 11.85 10.29
C TYR A 30 2.81 11.45 9.10
N TRP A 31 2.77 12.24 8.02
CA TRP A 31 3.60 12.01 6.82
C TRP A 31 4.99 12.66 6.91
N ILE A 32 5.06 13.86 7.45
CA ILE A 32 6.30 14.60 7.73
C ILE A 32 6.22 15.07 9.18
N VAL A 33 7.29 14.88 9.94
CA VAL A 33 7.41 15.35 11.33
C VAL A 33 8.48 16.44 11.35
N GLU A 34 8.08 17.67 11.71
CA GLU A 34 9.03 18.75 11.94
C GLU A 34 9.33 18.84 13.45
N THR A 35 10.60 18.63 13.83
CA THR A 35 11.05 18.86 15.20
C THR A 35 11.53 20.30 15.34
N ASN A 36 10.72 21.18 15.94
CA ASN A 36 11.20 22.47 16.41
C ASN A 36 11.87 22.29 17.77
N TYR A 37 13.18 22.46 17.84
CA TYR A 37 13.98 22.33 19.07
C TYR A 37 13.59 23.31 20.20
N THR A 38 12.67 24.25 19.94
CA THR A 38 12.20 25.26 20.89
C THR A 38 10.79 25.03 21.43
N CYS A 39 10.08 23.97 21.04
CA CYS A 39 8.76 23.64 21.61
C CYS A 39 8.67 22.14 21.92
N THR A 40 8.61 21.82 23.21
CA THR A 40 8.40 20.49 23.82
C THR A 40 6.97 19.95 23.68
N ASP A 41 6.21 20.42 22.69
CA ASP A 41 4.90 19.87 22.37
C ASP A 41 4.88 19.47 20.91
N ILE A 42 4.60 18.18 20.68
CA ILE A 42 4.06 17.69 19.42
C ILE A 42 2.70 18.39 19.29
N GLN A 43 2.71 19.62 18.78
CA GLN A 43 1.47 20.30 18.44
C GLN A 43 0.85 19.51 17.30
N CYS A 44 -0.08 18.62 17.63
CA CYS A 44 -1.21 18.22 16.79
C CYS A 44 -2.12 19.43 16.55
N GLY A 45 -1.56 20.57 16.15
CA GLY A 45 -2.33 21.57 15.46
C GLY A 45 -2.72 20.98 14.11
N ASP A 46 -3.85 21.42 13.57
CA ASP A 46 -4.10 21.42 12.13
C ASP A 46 -2.97 22.21 11.47
N TYR A 47 -1.77 21.62 11.41
CA TYR A 47 -0.74 22.00 10.47
C TYR A 47 -1.29 21.55 9.12
N SER A 48 -2.22 22.35 8.60
CA SER A 48 -2.18 22.79 7.23
C SER A 48 -0.76 23.28 6.98
N ILE A 49 0.16 22.33 6.78
CA ILE A 49 1.43 22.55 6.09
C ILE A 49 0.99 23.38 4.89
N PRO A 50 1.49 24.63 4.73
CA PRO A 50 1.00 25.52 3.70
C PRO A 50 0.86 24.73 2.42
N LEU A 51 -0.36 24.78 1.88
CA LEU A 51 -1.03 23.94 0.87
C LEU A 51 -0.29 23.86 -0.49
N CYS A 52 1.04 23.90 -0.48
CA CYS A 52 1.93 24.32 -1.56
C CYS A 52 3.17 23.43 -1.67
N THR A 53 3.11 22.16 -1.23
CA THR A 53 4.08 21.17 -1.73
C THR A 53 3.36 20.27 -2.74
N PRO A 54 3.57 20.45 -4.06
CA PRO A 54 2.89 19.65 -5.10
C PRO A 54 3.11 18.14 -4.90
N PHE A 55 4.22 17.76 -4.25
CA PHE A 55 4.52 16.39 -3.87
C PHE A 55 3.54 15.81 -2.85
N HIS A 56 3.06 16.57 -1.85
CA HIS A 56 2.12 16.04 -0.87
C HIS A 56 0.74 15.79 -1.50
N ILE A 57 0.26 16.71 -2.34
CA ILE A 57 -1.01 16.54 -3.06
C ILE A 57 -0.94 15.32 -3.99
N ALA A 58 0.13 15.21 -4.79
CA ALA A 58 0.32 14.05 -5.67
C ALA A 58 0.37 12.73 -4.89
N THR A 59 1.11 12.70 -3.78
CA THR A 59 1.22 11.53 -2.89
C THR A 59 -0.14 11.14 -2.31
N SER A 60 -0.92 12.11 -1.82
CA SER A 60 -2.27 11.86 -1.29
C SER A 60 -3.20 11.27 -2.36
N VAL A 61 -3.17 11.79 -3.60
CA VAL A 61 -3.98 11.26 -4.71
C VAL A 61 -3.54 9.85 -5.08
N MET A 62 -2.24 9.57 -5.15
CA MET A 62 -1.72 8.23 -5.44
C MET A 62 -2.12 7.22 -4.36
N MET A 63 -2.06 7.60 -3.09
CA MET A 63 -2.45 6.76 -1.96
C MET A 63 -3.95 6.52 -1.89
N LEU A 64 -4.76 7.54 -2.18
CA LEU A 64 -6.22 7.39 -2.28
C LEU A 64 -6.59 6.47 -3.45
N THR A 65 -5.93 6.62 -4.60
CA THR A 65 -6.13 5.74 -5.76
C THR A 65 -5.72 4.31 -5.43
N ALA A 66 -4.58 4.12 -4.75
CA ALA A 66 -4.14 2.82 -4.26
C ALA A 66 -5.15 2.20 -3.30
N PHE A 67 -5.75 2.98 -2.40
CA PHE A 67 -6.81 2.54 -1.50
C PHE A 67 -8.04 2.03 -2.26
N VAL A 68 -8.53 2.79 -3.23
CA VAL A 68 -9.68 2.38 -4.06
C VAL A 68 -9.37 1.07 -4.80
N LEU A 69 -8.19 0.96 -5.40
CA LEU A 69 -7.75 -0.27 -6.06
C LEU A 69 -7.62 -1.44 -5.08
N TYR A 70 -7.20 -1.19 -3.84
CA TYR A 70 -7.15 -2.21 -2.79
C TYR A 70 -8.54 -2.77 -2.45
N VAL A 71 -9.56 -1.93 -2.42
CA VAL A 71 -10.95 -2.38 -2.20
C VAL A 71 -11.39 -3.33 -3.32
N PHE A 72 -11.10 -2.99 -4.57
CA PHE A 72 -11.33 -3.89 -5.71
C PHE A 72 -10.51 -5.17 -5.60
N LEU A 73 -9.27 -5.09 -5.12
CA LEU A 73 -8.37 -6.22 -4.93
C LEU A 73 -8.95 -7.25 -3.96
N VAL A 74 -9.46 -6.78 -2.82
CA VAL A 74 -10.14 -7.62 -1.83
C VAL A 74 -11.40 -8.24 -2.44
N GLY A 75 -12.18 -7.48 -3.22
CA GLY A 75 -13.34 -8.00 -3.94
C GLY A 75 -12.99 -9.12 -4.92
N PHE A 76 -11.94 -8.95 -5.74
CA PHE A 76 -11.46 -9.98 -6.66
C PHE A 76 -10.87 -11.20 -5.94
N LEU A 77 -10.22 -11.00 -4.80
CA LEU A 77 -9.73 -12.10 -3.97
C LEU A 77 -10.89 -12.95 -3.43
N VAL A 78 -11.93 -12.32 -2.89
CA VAL A 78 -13.15 -13.01 -2.44
C VAL A 78 -13.81 -13.75 -3.59
N PHE A 79 -13.92 -13.11 -4.77
CA PHE A 79 -14.44 -13.75 -5.97
C PHE A 79 -13.63 -14.99 -6.40
N ALA A 80 -12.30 -14.91 -6.33
CA ALA A 80 -11.42 -16.03 -6.63
C ALA A 80 -11.68 -17.18 -5.65
N LEU A 81 -11.72 -16.91 -4.35
CA LEU A 81 -11.97 -17.91 -3.30
C LEU A 81 -13.33 -18.60 -3.48
N ILE A 82 -14.40 -17.84 -3.72
CA ILE A 82 -15.74 -18.41 -4.00
C ILE A 82 -15.70 -19.27 -5.27
N SER A 83 -15.04 -18.81 -6.33
CA SER A 83 -14.91 -19.57 -7.56
C SER A 83 -14.15 -20.89 -7.35
N CYS A 84 -13.15 -20.91 -6.46
CA CYS A 84 -12.45 -22.13 -6.08
C CYS A 84 -13.36 -23.06 -5.25
N LEU A 85 -14.19 -22.51 -4.33
CA LEU A 85 -15.16 -23.30 -3.54
C LEU A 85 -16.22 -23.98 -4.41
N VAL A 86 -16.69 -23.31 -5.46
CA VAL A 86 -17.67 -23.86 -6.42
C VAL A 86 -17.00 -24.75 -7.48
N GLN A 87 -15.71 -25.10 -7.30
CA GLN A 87 -14.93 -25.95 -8.20
C GLN A 87 -14.86 -25.43 -9.65
N LYS A 88 -15.04 -24.12 -9.86
CA LYS A 88 -14.90 -23.47 -11.17
C LYS A 88 -13.44 -23.08 -11.40
N TYR A 89 -12.59 -24.08 -11.62
CA TYR A 89 -11.12 -23.92 -11.68
C TYR A 89 -10.62 -22.86 -12.68
N LYS A 90 -11.27 -22.75 -13.85
CA LYS A 90 -10.90 -21.74 -14.86
C LYS A 90 -11.10 -20.31 -14.33
N LEU A 91 -12.23 -20.05 -13.66
CA LEU A 91 -12.55 -18.77 -13.04
C LEU A 91 -11.68 -18.47 -11.82
N CYS A 92 -11.40 -19.48 -10.99
CA CYS A 92 -10.47 -19.40 -9.87
C CYS A 92 -9.07 -18.94 -10.32
N LYS A 93 -8.52 -19.53 -11.40
CA LYS A 93 -7.23 -19.10 -11.98
C LYS A 93 -7.24 -17.68 -12.54
N THR A 94 -8.29 -17.31 -13.26
CA THR A 94 -8.46 -15.94 -13.76
C THR A 94 -8.57 -14.95 -12.61
N GLY A 95 -9.27 -15.30 -11.53
CA GLY A 95 -9.37 -14.50 -10.31
C GLY A 95 -8.01 -14.24 -9.67
N TYR A 96 -7.20 -15.27 -9.45
CA TYR A 96 -5.84 -15.08 -8.92
C TYR A 96 -4.96 -14.23 -9.83
N LEU A 97 -5.05 -14.43 -11.16
CA LEU A 97 -4.29 -13.62 -12.11
C LEU A 97 -4.70 -12.13 -12.05
N LEU A 98 -6.00 -11.83 -11.96
CA LEU A 98 -6.50 -10.46 -11.77
C LEU A 98 -6.02 -9.85 -10.44
N VAL A 99 -6.06 -10.62 -9.35
CA VAL A 99 -5.52 -10.20 -8.04
C VAL A 99 -4.04 -9.87 -8.15
N GLY A 100 -3.25 -10.69 -8.87
CA GLY A 100 -1.83 -10.45 -9.09
C GLY A 100 -1.57 -9.16 -9.88
N ILE A 101 -2.30 -8.92 -10.97
CA ILE A 101 -2.17 -7.69 -11.77
C ILE A 101 -2.53 -6.47 -10.93
N LEU A 102 -3.65 -6.52 -10.21
CA LEU A 102 -4.09 -5.39 -9.40
C LEU A 102 -3.13 -5.13 -8.23
N SER A 103 -2.59 -6.19 -7.61
CA SER A 103 -1.54 -6.09 -6.57
C SER A 103 -0.30 -5.39 -7.10
N ALA A 104 0.11 -5.67 -8.34
CA ALA A 104 1.26 -5.03 -8.96
C ALA A 104 1.03 -3.53 -9.17
N ILE A 105 -0.16 -3.14 -9.65
CA ILE A 105 -0.53 -1.73 -9.85
C ILE A 105 -0.53 -0.99 -8.51
N VAL A 106 -1.14 -1.57 -7.48
CA VAL A 106 -1.15 -0.99 -6.12
C VAL A 106 0.27 -0.85 -5.57
N ALA A 107 1.11 -1.87 -5.72
CA ALA A 107 2.50 -1.83 -5.29
C ALA A 107 3.28 -0.70 -5.97
N ILE A 108 3.11 -0.53 -7.29
CA ILE A 108 3.75 0.54 -8.04
C ILE A 108 3.31 1.91 -7.49
N LEU A 109 2.01 2.13 -7.30
CA LEU A 109 1.50 3.39 -6.76
C LEU A 109 2.06 3.69 -5.36
N GLN A 110 2.14 2.70 -4.47
CA GLN A 110 2.65 2.87 -3.11
C GLN A 110 4.17 3.10 -3.06
N ILE A 111 4.94 2.40 -3.90
CA ILE A 111 6.39 2.61 -3.97
C ILE A 111 6.68 3.97 -4.61
N SER A 112 5.96 4.35 -5.66
CA SER A 112 6.10 5.66 -6.29
C SER A 112 5.72 6.81 -5.35
N SER A 113 4.67 6.66 -4.53
CA SER A 113 4.29 7.67 -3.54
C SER A 113 5.36 7.81 -2.43
N PHE A 114 5.94 6.69 -1.97
CA PHE A 114 7.10 6.70 -1.08
C PHE A 114 8.29 7.46 -1.69
N ILE A 115 8.66 7.15 -2.94
CA ILE A 115 9.77 7.81 -3.64
C ILE A 115 9.51 9.31 -3.81
N ALA A 116 8.29 9.69 -4.21
CA ALA A 116 7.90 11.09 -4.37
C ALA A 116 8.07 11.86 -3.06
N MET A 117 7.68 11.26 -1.93
CA MET A 117 7.83 11.90 -0.62
C MET A 117 9.31 12.05 -0.20
N GLN A 118 10.15 11.04 -0.47
CA GLN A 118 11.59 11.11 -0.24
C GLN A 118 12.26 12.24 -1.04
N ILE A 119 11.88 12.38 -2.32
CA ILE A 119 12.38 13.46 -3.19
C ILE A 119 11.92 14.81 -2.66
N GLY A 120 10.62 14.94 -2.35
CA GLY A 120 10.05 16.17 -1.80
C GLY A 120 10.74 16.61 -0.51
N MET A 121 11.03 15.67 0.40
CA MET A 121 11.75 15.95 1.64
C MET A 121 13.18 16.44 1.38
N LYS A 122 13.93 15.80 0.47
CA LYS A 122 15.30 16.24 0.13
C LYS A 122 15.32 17.64 -0.47
N MET A 123 14.36 17.97 -1.33
CA MET A 123 14.20 19.31 -1.88
C MET A 123 13.87 20.34 -0.78
N TYR A 124 13.02 19.97 0.17
CA TYR A 124 12.67 20.83 1.30
C TYR A 124 13.89 21.13 2.19
N ILE A 125 14.67 20.11 2.56
CA ILE A 125 15.92 20.28 3.34
C ILE A 125 16.90 21.22 2.63
N ALA A 126 17.06 21.06 1.31
CA ALA A 126 17.94 21.93 0.53
C ALA A 126 17.46 23.40 0.51
N SER A 127 16.16 23.65 0.68
CA SER A 127 15.58 25.00 0.68
C SER A 127 15.53 25.67 2.05
N ARG A 128 15.52 24.90 3.16
CA ARG A 128 15.43 25.41 4.53
C ARG A 128 16.56 24.85 5.40
N TYR A 129 17.66 25.62 5.48
CA TYR A 129 18.89 25.25 6.19
C TYR A 129 18.75 25.02 7.72
N TYR A 130 17.63 25.40 8.35
CA TYR A 130 17.47 25.41 9.81
C TYR A 130 16.41 24.45 10.38
N GLN A 131 15.67 23.72 9.54
CA GLN A 131 14.73 22.69 9.99
C GLN A 131 15.14 21.33 9.44
N GLN A 132 15.28 20.32 10.31
CA GLN A 132 15.46 18.92 9.91
C GLN A 132 14.10 18.20 9.94
N PRO A 133 13.32 18.21 8.84
CA PRO A 133 12.14 17.37 8.74
C PRO A 133 12.55 15.90 8.80
N GLN A 134 11.74 15.11 9.50
CA GLN A 134 11.86 13.65 9.54
C GLN A 134 10.65 13.02 8.83
N LEU A 135 10.86 11.84 8.25
CA LEU A 135 9.77 11.06 7.68
C LEU A 135 8.88 10.54 8.79
N GLY A 136 7.58 10.78 8.68
CA GLY A 136 6.63 10.23 9.63
C GLY A 136 6.38 8.74 9.40
N GLY A 137 5.80 8.09 10.40
CA GLY A 137 5.52 6.65 10.39
C GLY A 137 4.69 6.19 9.18
N CYS A 138 3.81 7.04 8.65
CA CYS A 138 2.94 6.72 7.51
C CYS A 138 3.71 6.37 6.23
N VAL A 139 4.89 6.97 6.05
CA VAL A 139 5.76 6.70 4.90
C VAL A 139 6.31 5.27 4.96
N TYR A 140 6.68 4.81 6.16
CA TYR A 140 7.14 3.44 6.36
C TYR A 140 6.00 2.42 6.22
N LEU A 141 4.81 2.74 6.73
CA LEU A 141 3.61 1.92 6.54
C LEU A 141 3.28 1.74 5.05
N THR A 142 3.40 2.81 4.26
CA THR A 142 3.21 2.78 2.80
C THR A 142 4.20 1.84 2.13
N LEU A 143 5.49 1.93 2.48
CA LEU A 143 6.52 1.04 1.95
C LEU A 143 6.26 -0.43 2.32
N SER A 144 5.92 -0.69 3.60
CA SER A 144 5.59 -2.05 4.07
C SER A 144 4.38 -2.62 3.35
N SER A 145 3.33 -1.83 3.13
CA SER A 145 2.18 -2.23 2.32
C SER A 145 2.58 -2.54 0.88
N GLY A 146 3.44 -1.72 0.27
CA GLY A 146 3.89 -1.92 -1.11
C GLY A 146 4.67 -3.23 -1.29
N ILE A 147 5.53 -3.56 -0.33
CA ILE A 147 6.28 -4.82 -0.31
C ILE A 147 5.34 -6.02 -0.18
N LEU A 148 4.33 -5.94 0.71
CA LEU A 148 3.31 -6.99 0.84
C LEU A 148 2.52 -7.18 -0.46
N CYS A 149 2.21 -6.09 -1.17
CA CYS A 149 1.57 -6.19 -2.48
C CYS A 149 2.46 -6.92 -3.50
N LEU A 150 3.78 -6.66 -3.52
CA LEU A 150 4.72 -7.40 -4.38
C LEU A 150 4.79 -8.90 -4.03
N ILE A 151 4.78 -9.24 -2.74
CA ILE A 151 4.70 -10.63 -2.29
C ILE A 151 3.39 -11.28 -2.78
N SER A 152 2.28 -10.54 -2.71
CA SER A 152 0.97 -10.99 -3.21
C SER A 152 0.99 -11.24 -4.72
N VAL A 153 1.72 -10.45 -5.51
CA VAL A 153 1.93 -10.70 -6.95
C VAL A 153 2.58 -12.06 -7.18
N LEU A 154 3.68 -12.34 -6.48
CA LEU A 154 4.42 -13.60 -6.64
C LEU A 154 3.54 -14.80 -6.28
N LEU A 155 2.85 -14.72 -5.14
CA LEU A 155 1.94 -15.77 -4.68
C LEU A 155 0.77 -16.00 -5.65
N ALA A 156 0.17 -14.92 -6.16
CA ALA A 156 -0.90 -14.99 -7.14
C ALA A 156 -0.45 -15.65 -8.46
N ILE A 157 0.76 -15.34 -8.94
CA ILE A 157 1.34 -15.98 -10.14
C ILE A 157 1.58 -17.47 -9.90
N ILE A 158 2.15 -17.84 -8.76
CA ILE A 158 2.38 -19.25 -8.39
C ILE A 158 1.04 -20.02 -8.38
N LEU A 159 0.04 -19.48 -7.69
CA LEU A 159 -1.30 -20.07 -7.61
C LEU A 159 -1.96 -20.19 -8.99
N SER A 160 -1.83 -19.18 -9.85
CA SER A 160 -2.40 -19.23 -11.21
C SER A 160 -1.80 -20.35 -12.08
N LYS A 161 -0.53 -20.70 -11.84
CA LYS A 161 0.22 -21.73 -12.58
C LYS A 161 0.11 -23.13 -11.98
N THR A 162 -0.23 -23.26 -10.70
CA THR A 162 -0.40 -24.58 -10.07
C THR A 162 -1.53 -25.39 -10.74
N LYS A 163 -1.27 -26.68 -11.00
CA LYS A 163 -2.29 -27.62 -11.44
C LYS A 163 -3.13 -27.98 -10.20
N LEU A 164 -4.33 -27.40 -10.06
CA LEU A 164 -5.34 -27.97 -9.17
C LEU A 164 -5.75 -29.31 -9.77
N ALA A 165 -5.30 -30.39 -9.12
CA ALA A 165 -5.58 -31.79 -9.45
C ALA A 165 -6.76 -32.30 -8.62
#